data_AF-A0A2K4MRK3-F1
#
_entry.id   AF-A0A2K4MRK3-F1
#
_cell.length_a   1.000
_cell.length_b   1.000
_cell.length_c   1.000
_cell.angle_alpha   90.00
_cell.angle_beta   90.00
_cell.angle_gamma   90.00
#
_symmetry.space_group_name_H-M   'P 1'
#
loop_
_entity.id
_entity.type
_entity.pdbx_description
1 polymer ?
#
loop_
_entity_poly.entity_id
_entity_poly.type
_entity_poly.pdbx_seq_one_letter_code
_entity_poly.pdbx_strand_id
1 'polypeptide(L)'
;MQIKLQYPFTNAAGQRIEVLDIRRLKRADLKAASQHSQDDADQEDFLFARMTGLTLEDIDQLDIADSRALADSFRDMVGGTEHAQSV
;
A
#
# COMPACT_ATOMS: atom_id res chain seq x y z
N MET A 1 0.68 -10.45 4.51
CA MET A 1 -0.43 -10.04 5.39
C MET A 1 -1.60 -9.66 4.49
N GLN A 2 -2.83 -9.59 4.99
CA GLN A 2 -4.00 -9.29 4.15
C GLN A 2 -4.85 -8.21 4.80
N ILE A 3 -5.38 -7.30 3.98
CA ILE A 3 -6.34 -6.28 4.39
C ILE A 3 -7.62 -6.54 3.61
N LYS A 4 -8.72 -6.80 4.31
CA LYS A 4 -10.03 -6.87 3.67
C LYS A 4 -10.55 -5.46 3.43
N LEU A 5 -10.91 -5.15 2.19
CA LEU A 5 -11.44 -3.84 1.81
C LEU A 5 -12.84 -3.65 2.39
N GLN A 6 -13.09 -2.46 2.95
CA GLN A 6 -14.42 -2.02 3.35
C GLN A 6 -15.26 -1.67 2.13
N TYR A 7 -14.63 -1.11 1.10
CA TYR A 7 -15.25 -0.68 -0.15
C TYR A 7 -14.56 -1.39 -1.33
N PRO A 8 -14.90 -2.66 -1.57
CA PRO A 8 -14.36 -3.39 -2.70
C PRO A 8 -14.69 -2.71 -4.03
N PHE A 9 -13.72 -2.70 -4.95
CA PHE A 9 -13.84 -2.08 -6.27
C PHE A 9 -13.57 -3.10 -7.37
N THR A 10 -13.89 -2.74 -8.61
CA THR A 10 -13.60 -3.56 -9.79
C THR A 10 -12.59 -2.82 -10.64
N ASN A 11 -11.42 -3.42 -10.85
CA ASN A 11 -10.35 -2.76 -11.58
C ASN A 11 -10.62 -2.66 -13.08
N ALA A 12 -9.72 -1.98 -13.82
CA ALA A 12 -9.83 -1.82 -15.27
C ALA A 12 -9.82 -3.15 -16.04
N ALA A 13 -9.25 -4.22 -15.47
CA ALA A 13 -9.28 -5.57 -16.02
C ALA A 13 -10.59 -6.32 -15.74
N GLY A 14 -11.56 -5.69 -15.07
CA GLY A 14 -12.84 -6.31 -14.69
C GLY A 14 -12.74 -7.24 -13.48
N GLN A 15 -11.61 -7.26 -12.77
CA GLN A 15 -11.40 -8.09 -11.59
C GLN A 15 -11.95 -7.40 -10.35
N ARG A 16 -12.77 -8.12 -9.57
CA ARG A 16 -13.27 -7.63 -8.29
C ARG A 16 -12.17 -7.77 -7.23
N ILE A 17 -11.74 -6.65 -6.67
CA ILE A 17 -10.74 -6.61 -5.60
C ILE A 17 -11.49 -6.44 -4.28
N GLU A 18 -11.36 -7.44 -3.40
CA GLU A 18 -11.99 -7.45 -2.08
C GLU A 18 -10.98 -7.54 -0.94
N VAL A 19 -9.75 -7.95 -1.26
CA VAL A 19 -8.67 -8.14 -0.31
C VAL A 19 -7.38 -7.63 -0.96
N LEU A 20 -6.58 -6.88 -0.22
CA LEU A 20 -5.23 -6.51 -0.60
C LEU A 20 -4.25 -7.51 0.01
N ASP A 21 -3.51 -8.20 -0.85
CA ASP A 21 -2.36 -9.01 -0.44
C ASP A 21 -1.14 -8.12 -0.26
N ILE A 22 -0.68 -8.00 0.98
CA ILE A 22 0.39 -7.10 1.36
C ILE A 22 1.69 -7.87 1.54
N ARG A 23 2.71 -7.50 0.75
CA ARG A 23 4.09 -7.95 0.94
C ARG A 23 4.91 -6.92 1.70
N ARG A 24 5.90 -7.38 2.48
CA ARG A 24 6.88 -6.46 3.09
C ARG A 24 7.79 -5.87 2.03
N LEU A 25 7.94 -4.55 2.06
CA LEU A 25 8.86 -3.81 1.21
C LEU A 25 10.31 -3.94 1.72
N LYS A 26 11.27 -3.86 0.80
CA LYS A 26 12.71 -3.85 1.09
C LYS A 26 13.29 -2.48 0.77
N ARG A 27 14.51 -2.19 1.23
CA ARG A 27 15.24 -0.95 0.87
C ARG A 27 15.40 -0.75 -0.65
N ALA A 28 15.43 -1.84 -1.42
CA ALA A 28 15.43 -1.79 -2.87
C ALA A 28 14.14 -1.18 -3.46
N ASP A 29 12.99 -1.36 -2.79
CA ASP A 29 11.73 -0.73 -3.19
C ASP A 29 11.77 0.78 -2.95
N LEU A 30 12.33 1.24 -1.81
CA LEU A 30 12.56 2.68 -1.55
C LEU A 30 13.46 3.32 -2.60
N LYS A 31 14.55 2.63 -2.98
CA LYS A 31 15.43 3.10 -4.05
C LYS A 31 14.68 3.21 -5.38
N ALA A 32 13.82 2.24 -5.69
CA ALA A 32 13.03 2.26 -6.91
C ALA A 32 11.98 3.38 -6.92
N ALA A 33 11.36 3.68 -5.78
CA ALA A 33 10.42 4.80 -5.64
C ALA A 33 11.12 6.14 -5.88
N SER A 34 12.27 6.37 -5.23
CA SER A 34 13.07 7.59 -5.46
C SER A 34 13.57 7.75 -6.91
N GLN A 35 13.68 6.64 -7.67
CA GLN A 35 13.99 6.67 -9.10
C GLN A 35 12.75 6.89 -9.97
N HIS A 36 11.56 6.59 -9.45
CA HIS A 36 10.29 6.71 -10.16
C HIS A 36 9.84 8.16 -10.25
N SER A 37 9.90 8.91 -9.14
CA SER A 37 9.54 10.34 -9.09
C SER A 37 10.36 11.10 -8.05
N GLN A 38 10.44 12.42 -8.20
CA GLN A 38 10.97 13.33 -7.18
C GLN A 38 9.88 13.84 -6.23
N ASP A 39 8.61 13.66 -6.60
CA ASP A 39 7.47 14.01 -5.76
C ASP A 39 7.20 12.92 -4.72
N ASP A 40 6.97 13.33 -3.47
CA ASP A 40 6.80 12.40 -2.36
C ASP A 40 5.49 11.61 -2.45
N ALA A 41 4.41 12.21 -3.01
CA ALA A 41 3.14 11.52 -3.17
C ALA A 41 3.24 10.43 -4.24
N ASP A 42 3.84 10.74 -5.39
CA ASP A 42 4.09 9.75 -6.45
C ASP A 42 4.99 8.59 -5.95
N GLN A 43 5.97 8.89 -5.10
CA GLN A 43 6.81 7.86 -4.49
C GLN A 43 6.02 6.95 -3.55
N GLU A 44 5.12 7.50 -2.75
CA GLU A 44 4.27 6.74 -1.84
C GLU A 44 3.30 5.82 -2.60
N ASP A 45 2.62 6.34 -3.62
CA ASP A 45 1.72 5.56 -4.47
C ASP A 45 2.46 4.41 -5.16
N PHE A 46 3.69 4.65 -5.61
CA PHE A 46 4.55 3.62 -6.16
C PHE A 46 4.91 2.53 -5.14
N LEU A 47 5.17 2.91 -3.88
CA LEU A 47 5.41 1.95 -2.80
C LEU A 47 4.14 1.15 -2.47
N PHE A 48 2.96 1.76 -2.53
CA PHE A 48 1.67 1.08 -2.34
C PHE A 48 1.38 0.07 -3.46
N ALA A 49 1.59 0.45 -4.72
CA ALA A 49 1.51 -0.47 -5.86
C ALA A 49 2.48 -1.65 -5.69
N ARG A 50 3.72 -1.37 -5.32
CA ARG A 50 4.73 -2.39 -5.01
C ARG A 50 4.30 -3.30 -3.86
N MET A 51 3.69 -2.76 -2.81
CA MET A 51 3.31 -3.44 -1.58
C MET A 51 2.11 -4.37 -1.76
N THR A 52 1.16 -3.98 -2.61
CA THR A 52 -0.09 -4.70 -2.90
C THR A 52 0.01 -5.60 -4.14
N GLY A 53 0.96 -5.32 -5.03
CA GLY A 53 1.02 -5.94 -6.35
C GLY A 53 0.03 -5.37 -7.36
N LEU A 54 -0.72 -4.32 -7.00
CA LEU A 54 -1.64 -3.60 -7.88
C LEU A 54 -0.91 -2.57 -8.74
N THR A 55 -1.56 -2.09 -9.80
CA THR A 55 -1.09 -0.96 -10.60
C THR A 55 -1.37 0.37 -9.87
N LEU A 56 -0.72 1.46 -10.27
CA LEU A 56 -1.02 2.80 -9.73
C LEU A 56 -2.49 3.18 -9.96
N GLU A 57 -3.02 2.87 -11.14
CA GLU A 57 -4.44 3.10 -11.50
C GLU A 57 -5.41 2.33 -10.59
N ASP A 58 -5.00 1.17 -10.07
CA ASP A 58 -5.79 0.39 -9.12
C ASP A 58 -5.67 0.96 -7.69
N ILE A 59 -4.54 1.57 -7.33
CA ILE A 59 -4.38 2.31 -6.07
C ILE A 59 -5.29 3.54 -6.05
N ASP A 60 -5.40 4.28 -7.16
CA ASP A 60 -6.27 5.46 -7.27
C ASP A 60 -7.77 5.15 -7.08
N GLN A 61 -8.17 3.90 -7.29
CA GLN A 61 -9.55 3.44 -7.13
C GLN A 61 -9.90 3.05 -5.69
N LEU A 62 -8.93 3.01 -4.79
CA LEU A 62 -9.19 2.70 -3.39
C LEU A 62 -10.07 3.78 -2.78
N ASP A 63 -11.08 3.35 -2.02
CA ASP A 63 -11.79 4.26 -1.14
C ASP A 63 -10.82 4.85 -0.11
N ILE A 64 -11.04 6.09 0.30
CA ILE A 64 -10.17 6.80 1.24
C ILE A 64 -10.00 6.03 2.55
N ALA A 65 -11.04 5.31 3.02
CA ALA A 65 -10.95 4.50 4.22
C ALA A 65 -9.99 3.31 4.06
N ASP A 66 -9.97 2.69 2.88
CA ASP A 66 -9.11 1.56 2.57
C ASP A 66 -7.67 2.01 2.25
N SER A 67 -7.52 3.15 1.55
CA SER A 67 -6.22 3.81 1.35
C SER A 67 -5.54 4.16 2.68
N ARG A 68 -6.31 4.67 3.64
CA ARG A 68 -5.81 4.91 5.01
C ARG A 68 -5.32 3.62 5.67
N ALA A 69 -6.09 2.53 5.61
CA ALA A 69 -5.68 1.24 6.20
C ALA A 69 -4.39 0.70 5.57
N LEU A 70 -4.20 0.93 4.26
CA LEU A 70 -2.97 0.60 3.55
C LEU A 70 -1.79 1.44 4.06
N ALA A 71 -1.96 2.76 4.18
CA ALA A 71 -0.94 3.66 4.70
C ALA A 71 -0.56 3.33 6.16
N ASP A 72 -1.53 2.99 6.99
CA ASP A 72 -1.31 2.54 8.37
C ASP A 72 -0.41 1.28 8.39
N SER A 73 -0.71 0.30 7.53
CA SER A 73 0.08 -0.92 7.38
C SER A 73 1.52 -0.64 6.89
N PHE A 74 1.70 0.37 6.03
CA PHE A 74 3.03 0.81 5.61
C PHE A 74 3.82 1.43 6.76
N ARG A 75 3.19 2.29 7.57
CA ARG A 75 3.85 2.91 8.73
C ARG A 75 4.27 1.88 9.78
N ASP A 76 3.45 0.88 10.05
CA ASP A 76 3.80 -0.22 10.95
C ASP A 76 5.04 -1.00 10.47
N MET A 77 5.21 -1.12 9.15
CA MET A 77 6.37 -1.76 8.56
C MET A 77 7.64 -0.93 8.67
N VAL A 78 7.55 0.39 8.52
CA VAL A 78 8.68 1.34 8.63
C VAL A 78 9.09 1.54 10.08
N GLY A 79 8.13 1.70 10.99
CA GLY A 79 8.37 1.88 12.42
C GLY A 79 8.89 0.64 13.14
N GLY A 80 8.82 -0.53 12.49
CA GLY A 80 9.35 -1.77 13.03
C GLY A 80 8.69 -2.15 14.35
N THR A 81 7.36 -2.33 14.37
CA THR A 81 6.61 -2.78 15.56
C THR A 81 6.92 -1.95 16.81
N GLU A 82 6.28 -0.78 16.96
CA GLU A 82 6.10 -0.14 18.27
C GLU A 82 5.05 -0.90 19.12
N HIS A 83 5.27 -2.20 19.30
CA HIS A 83 4.63 -3.01 20.32
C HIS A 83 5.69 -3.51 21.29
N ALA A 84 6.43 -2.59 21.90
CA ALA A 84 6.84 -2.81 23.28
C ALA A 84 5.56 -2.64 24.11
N GLN A 85 5.12 -3.74 24.72
CA GLN A 85 4.01 -3.77 25.67
C GLN A 85 4.14 -2.62 26.67
N SER A 86 3.16 -1.72 26.69
CA SER A 86 2.92 -0.91 27.88
C SER A 86 2.07 -1.75 28.83
N VAL A 87 2.74 -2.12 29.91
CA VAL A 87 2.31 -2.81 31.13
C VAL A 87 1.02 -2.28 31.76
#